data_AF-A0A4Q7UJV6-F1
#
_entry.id   AF-A0A4Q7UJV6-F1
#
_cell.length_a   1.000
_cell.length_b   1.000
_cell.length_c   1.000
_cell.angle_alpha   90.00
_cell.angle_beta   90.00
_cell.angle_gamma   90.00
#
_symmetry.space_group_name_H-M   'P 1'
#
loop_
_entity.id
_entity.type
_entity.pdbx_description
1 polymer ?
#
loop_
_entity_poly.entity_id
_entity_poly.type
_entity_poly.pdbx_seq_one_letter_code
_entity_poly.pdbx_strand_id
1 'polypeptide(L)'
;MTDDRPRNHPKLTGGPSPARPRVPRRIGPPHPPYRGPGRAPNVVPEARWRSRCGPPVAHTADGPLWTCDICGQDWPCPTLRATPTDAVRRATLIPEFSRITRRAIRDLRGQPGGPDPVAIVRRFLWFLPLTDEEARAVALRLR
;
A
#
# COMPACT_ATOMS: atom_id res chain seq x y z
N MET A 1 -17.11 -43.22 31.82
CA MET A 1 -18.21 -42.90 30.87
C MET A 1 -17.73 -41.67 30.12
N THR A 2 -16.83 -41.73 29.14
CA THR A 2 -16.86 -42.41 27.83
C THR A 2 -18.04 -41.97 26.98
N ASP A 3 -17.79 -41.04 26.05
CA ASP A 3 -18.35 -40.88 24.69
C ASP A 3 -17.83 -39.49 24.21
N ASP A 4 -16.82 -39.30 23.36
CA ASP A 4 -16.53 -39.85 22.02
C ASP A 4 -17.72 -39.84 21.06
N ARG A 5 -17.87 -38.75 20.28
CA ARG A 5 -18.63 -38.76 19.03
C ARG A 5 -18.05 -37.77 18.01
N PRO A 6 -18.17 -38.04 16.70
CA PRO A 6 -17.00 -38.26 15.87
C PRO A 6 -16.88 -37.25 14.73
N ARG A 7 -15.65 -37.14 14.19
CA ARG A 7 -15.36 -36.52 12.88
C ARG A 7 -16.08 -37.30 11.78
N ASN A 8 -17.03 -36.64 11.12
CA ASN A 8 -17.55 -37.08 9.82
C ASN A 8 -16.99 -36.16 8.73
N HIS A 9 -15.85 -36.56 8.15
CA HIS A 9 -15.45 -36.12 6.82
C HIS A 9 -15.92 -37.18 5.82
N PRO A 10 -16.86 -36.89 4.91
CA PRO A 10 -17.15 -37.81 3.82
C PRO A 10 -15.97 -37.86 2.84
N LYS A 11 -15.52 -39.09 2.58
CA LYS A 11 -14.46 -39.47 1.66
C LYS A 11 -15.05 -39.77 0.28
N LEU A 12 -14.51 -39.07 -0.72
CA LEU A 12 -14.31 -39.42 -2.14
C LEU A 12 -15.38 -40.23 -2.88
N THR A 13 -15.88 -39.66 -3.98
CA THR A 13 -16.30 -40.44 -5.15
C THR A 13 -15.63 -39.87 -6.39
N GLY A 14 -14.63 -40.62 -6.89
CA GLY A 14 -14.01 -40.41 -8.19
C GLY A 14 -14.99 -40.74 -9.30
N GLY A 15 -15.24 -39.76 -10.17
CA GLY A 15 -15.87 -39.94 -11.48
C GLY A 15 -14.80 -39.85 -12.59
N PRO A 16 -14.96 -40.58 -13.69
CA PRO A 16 -13.94 -40.69 -14.74
C PRO A 16 -13.72 -39.36 -15.48
N SER A 17 -12.45 -39.06 -15.78
CA SER A 17 -12.05 -37.93 -16.62
C SER A 17 -12.65 -38.04 -18.04
N PRO A 18 -13.29 -36.99 -18.58
CA PRO A 18 -13.65 -37.01 -19.99
C PRO A 18 -12.39 -36.82 -20.85
N ALA A 19 -12.22 -37.73 -21.82
CA ALA A 19 -11.14 -37.73 -22.79
C ALA A 19 -11.12 -36.41 -23.59
N ARG A 20 -9.93 -35.81 -23.73
CA ARG A 20 -9.72 -34.64 -24.59
C ARG A 20 -9.87 -35.06 -26.07
N PRO A 21 -10.58 -34.30 -26.91
CA PRO A 21 -10.59 -34.53 -28.35
C PRO A 21 -9.18 -34.31 -28.92
N ARG A 22 -8.64 -35.31 -29.63
CA ARG A 22 -7.44 -35.14 -30.47
C ARG A 22 -7.81 -34.31 -31.69
N VAL A 23 -7.29 -33.09 -31.77
CA VAL A 23 -7.40 -32.24 -32.95
C VAL A 23 -6.49 -32.80 -34.05
N PRO A 24 -6.97 -33.01 -35.29
CA PRO A 24 -6.09 -33.38 -36.40
C PRO A 24 -5.16 -32.21 -36.76
N ARG A 25 -3.85 -32.48 -36.78
CA ARG A 25 -2.84 -31.58 -37.36
C ARG A 25 -3.16 -31.38 -38.85
N ARG A 26 -3.51 -30.16 -39.27
CA ARG A 26 -3.40 -29.76 -40.68
C ARG A 26 -1.99 -29.23 -40.93
N ILE A 27 -1.26 -29.98 -41.75
CA ILE A 27 -0.01 -29.58 -42.38
C ILE A 27 -0.39 -28.65 -43.54
N GLY A 28 0.00 -27.39 -43.46
CA GLY A 28 -0.09 -26.40 -44.54
C GLY A 28 1.29 -25.78 -44.80
N PRO A 29 1.59 -25.36 -46.04
CA PRO A 29 2.91 -24.93 -46.46
C PRO A 29 3.35 -23.61 -45.79
N PRO A 30 4.66 -23.35 -45.68
CA PRO A 30 5.17 -22.18 -45.00
C PRO A 30 4.86 -20.90 -45.80
N HIS A 31 4.01 -20.06 -45.24
CA HIS A 31 3.85 -18.68 -45.70
C HIS A 31 5.16 -17.90 -45.42
N PRO A 32 5.71 -17.15 -46.39
CA PRO A 32 6.80 -16.22 -46.10
C PRO A 32 6.29 -15.08 -45.22
N PRO A 33 7.02 -14.65 -44.18
CA PRO A 33 6.57 -13.54 -43.35
C PRO A 33 6.63 -12.24 -44.16
N TYR A 34 5.49 -11.56 -44.16
CA TYR A 34 5.31 -10.20 -44.63
C TYR A 34 6.44 -9.27 -44.15
N ARG A 35 7.09 -8.58 -45.10
CA ARG A 35 8.15 -7.60 -44.88
C ARG A 35 7.52 -6.25 -44.51
N GLY A 36 7.23 -6.06 -43.21
CA GLY A 36 6.73 -4.78 -42.68
C GLY A 36 7.78 -3.66 -42.79
N PRO A 37 7.36 -2.38 -42.77
CA PRO A 37 8.29 -1.27 -42.89
C PRO A 37 9.13 -1.10 -41.62
N GLY A 38 10.42 -0.83 -41.84
CA GLY A 38 11.37 -0.16 -40.95
C GLY A 38 11.13 -0.23 -39.45
N ARG A 39 11.96 -1.03 -38.77
CA ARG A 39 12.25 -0.90 -37.34
C ARG A 39 12.76 0.51 -37.04
N ALA A 40 11.88 1.41 -36.62
CA ALA A 40 12.29 2.56 -35.84
C ALA A 40 12.92 2.02 -34.55
N PRO A 41 14.11 2.50 -34.10
CA PRO A 41 14.52 2.26 -32.73
C PRO A 41 13.42 2.80 -31.82
N ASN A 42 13.05 2.06 -30.77
CA ASN A 42 12.19 2.53 -29.69
C ASN A 42 12.88 3.70 -28.97
N VAL A 43 13.00 4.85 -29.63
CA VAL A 43 13.28 6.11 -28.98
C VAL A 43 11.93 6.55 -28.44
N VAL A 44 11.70 6.18 -27.19
CA VAL A 44 10.58 6.73 -26.43
C VAL A 44 10.71 8.25 -26.50
N PRO A 45 9.68 8.99 -26.95
CA PRO A 45 9.77 10.44 -27.07
C PRO A 45 10.17 11.06 -25.74
N GLU A 46 11.18 11.95 -25.75
CA GLU A 46 11.65 12.65 -24.54
C GLU A 46 10.53 13.40 -23.80
N ALA A 47 9.44 13.71 -24.49
CA ALA A 47 8.25 14.31 -23.91
C ALA A 47 7.63 13.46 -22.78
N ARG A 48 7.85 12.14 -22.73
CA ARG A 48 7.25 11.27 -21.69
C ARG A 48 7.97 11.36 -20.33
N TRP A 49 9.21 11.84 -20.27
CA TRP A 49 9.93 12.06 -19.00
C TRP A 49 9.86 13.51 -18.49
N ARG A 50 9.32 14.45 -19.29
CA ARG A 50 9.06 15.83 -18.83
C ARG A 50 7.93 15.93 -17.79
N SER A 51 7.17 14.85 -17.59
CA SER A 51 6.36 14.64 -16.38
C SER A 51 7.22 14.01 -15.29
N ARG A 52 8.06 14.82 -14.64
CA ARG A 52 8.88 14.40 -13.49
C ARG A 52 8.00 14.09 -12.27
N CYS A 53 7.35 12.95 -12.29
CA CYS A 53 7.05 12.19 -11.09
C CYS A 53 7.52 10.77 -11.39
N GLY A 54 8.76 10.44 -11.01
CA GLY A 54 9.07 9.03 -10.76
C GLY A 54 8.04 8.46 -9.78
N PRO A 55 7.93 7.12 -9.61
CA PRO A 55 7.11 6.58 -8.53
C PRO A 55 7.50 7.35 -7.26
N PRO A 56 6.54 7.98 -6.55
CA PRO A 56 6.86 8.86 -5.44
C PRO A 56 7.75 8.04 -4.52
N VAL A 57 9.01 8.45 -4.39
CA VAL A 57 9.89 7.84 -3.40
C VAL A 57 9.13 8.01 -2.10
N ALA A 58 8.73 6.90 -1.50
CA ALA A 58 7.84 6.95 -0.35
C ALA A 58 8.56 7.76 0.72
N HIS A 59 8.02 8.92 1.07
CA HIS A 59 8.56 9.75 2.13
C HIS A 59 8.34 8.99 3.43
N THR A 60 9.32 8.20 3.82
CA THR A 60 9.36 7.43 5.05
C THR A 60 10.06 8.21 6.14
N ALA A 61 9.87 7.74 7.36
CA ALA A 61 10.64 8.12 8.53
C ALA A 61 10.61 6.94 9.49
N ASP A 62 11.65 6.81 10.30
CA ASP A 62 11.64 5.96 11.49
C ASP A 62 11.82 6.76 12.78
N GLY A 63 11.36 6.19 13.89
CA GLY A 63 11.57 6.74 15.22
C GLY A 63 13.05 6.66 15.66
N PRO A 64 13.46 7.41 16.69
CA PRO A 64 12.61 8.19 17.59
C PRO A 64 12.45 9.66 17.18
N LEU A 65 13.24 10.15 16.22
CA LEU A 65 13.22 11.56 15.80
C LEU A 65 12.08 11.86 14.82
N TRP A 66 11.56 10.84 14.10
CA TRP A 66 10.47 11.01 13.14
C TRP A 66 10.75 12.11 12.11
N THR A 67 11.97 12.09 11.58
CA THR A 67 12.43 12.96 10.49
C THR A 67 12.32 12.20 9.18
N CYS A 68 11.83 12.86 8.14
CA CYS A 68 11.70 12.25 6.83
C CYS A 68 13.07 11.97 6.21
N ASP A 69 13.28 10.73 5.76
CA ASP A 69 14.56 10.26 5.20
C ASP A 69 14.96 11.01 3.92
N ILE A 70 13.98 11.62 3.23
CA ILE A 70 14.18 12.31 1.95
C ILE A 70 14.32 13.81 2.16
N CYS A 71 13.44 14.40 2.96
CA CYS A 71 13.36 15.86 3.12
C CYS A 71 14.24 16.40 4.26
N GLY A 72 14.63 15.55 5.22
CA GLY A 72 15.22 15.99 6.47
C GLY A 72 14.28 16.82 7.36
N GLN A 73 12.99 16.88 7.02
CA GLN A 73 11.97 17.64 7.73
C GLN A 73 11.15 16.74 8.65
N ASP A 74 10.47 17.35 9.60
CA ASP A 74 9.51 16.68 10.48
C ASP A 74 8.49 15.84 9.69
N TRP A 75 8.43 14.54 9.99
CA TRP A 75 7.51 13.60 9.36
C TRP A 75 6.14 13.59 10.07
N PRO A 76 4.99 13.58 9.38
CA PRO A 76 4.80 13.61 7.92
C PRO A 76 5.27 14.93 7.30
N CYS A 77 6.20 14.84 6.35
CA CYS A 77 6.82 16.03 5.75
C CYS A 77 5.85 16.76 4.81
N PRO A 78 6.09 18.06 4.51
CA PRO A 78 5.22 18.85 3.64
C PRO A 78 4.93 18.18 2.28
N THR A 79 5.93 17.53 1.67
CA THR A 79 5.76 16.81 0.39
C THR A 79 4.78 15.65 0.49
N LEU A 80 4.84 14.87 1.59
CA LEU A 80 3.88 13.79 1.83
C LEU A 80 2.47 14.36 2.05
N ARG A 81 2.37 15.42 2.86
CA ARG A 81 1.11 16.10 3.19
C ARG A 81 0.46 16.82 2.02
N ALA A 82 1.24 17.20 1.00
CA ALA A 82 0.72 17.82 -0.21
C ALA A 82 -0.03 16.83 -1.12
N THR A 83 0.07 15.52 -0.86
CA THR A 83 -0.58 14.50 -1.68
C THR A 83 -2.10 14.58 -1.53
N PRO A 84 -2.88 14.78 -2.61
CA PRO A 84 -4.34 14.80 -2.53
C PRO A 84 -4.86 13.49 -1.92
N THR A 85 -5.68 13.63 -0.88
CA THR A 85 -6.19 12.49 -0.11
C THR A 85 -7.71 12.59 -0.04
N ASP A 86 -8.36 11.89 -0.97
CA ASP A 86 -9.82 11.71 -1.04
C ASP A 86 -10.32 10.73 0.04
N ALA A 87 -11.64 10.61 0.18
CA ALA A 87 -12.25 9.76 1.21
C ALA A 87 -11.84 8.28 1.12
N VAL A 88 -11.70 7.73 -0.09
CA VAL A 88 -11.29 6.33 -0.31
C VAL A 88 -9.84 6.15 0.13
N ARG A 89 -8.97 7.07 -0.26
CA ARG A 89 -7.57 7.08 0.16
C ARG A 89 -7.39 7.30 1.66
N ARG A 90 -8.21 8.15 2.30
CA ARG A 90 -8.20 8.29 3.77
C ARG A 90 -8.47 6.95 4.43
N ALA A 91 -9.51 6.24 3.98
CA ALA A 91 -9.89 4.96 4.56
C ALA A 91 -8.76 3.91 4.48
N THR A 92 -7.98 3.90 3.39
CA THR A 92 -6.84 2.98 3.24
C THR A 92 -5.63 3.38 4.08
N LEU A 93 -5.44 4.67 4.37
CA LEU A 93 -4.32 5.17 5.19
C LEU A 93 -4.54 4.98 6.70
N ILE A 94 -5.79 4.98 7.17
CA ILE A 94 -6.12 4.93 8.61
C ILE A 94 -5.41 3.78 9.35
N PRO A 95 -5.45 2.51 8.90
CA PRO A 95 -4.88 1.41 9.67
C PRO A 95 -3.36 1.56 9.84
N GLU A 96 -2.66 1.90 8.77
CA GLU A 96 -1.21 2.07 8.76
C GLU A 96 -0.79 3.27 9.62
N PHE A 97 -1.39 4.43 9.38
CA PHE A 97 -1.06 5.65 10.11
C PHE A 97 -1.48 5.58 11.58
N SER A 98 -2.50 4.82 11.95
CA SER A 98 -2.82 4.55 13.37
C SER A 98 -1.69 3.81 14.07
N ARG A 99 -1.11 2.80 13.40
CA ARG A 99 0.04 2.05 13.93
C ARG A 99 1.27 2.93 14.09
N ILE A 100 1.55 3.77 13.08
CA ILE A 100 2.69 4.69 13.09
C ILE A 100 2.51 5.75 14.20
N THR A 101 1.32 6.37 14.28
CA THR A 101 0.99 7.38 15.31
C THR A 101 1.20 6.85 16.72
N ARG A 102 0.81 5.59 17.00
CA ARG A 102 1.06 4.96 18.31
C ARG A 102 2.55 4.91 18.66
N ARG A 103 3.40 4.54 17.71
CA ARG A 103 4.86 4.50 17.92
C ARG A 103 5.41 5.91 18.14
N ALA A 104 4.95 6.88 17.33
CA ALA A 104 5.36 8.28 17.47
C ALA A 104 4.96 8.91 18.81
N ILE A 105 3.76 8.61 19.33
CA ILE A 105 3.35 9.05 20.67
C ILE A 105 4.33 8.53 21.73
N ARG A 106 4.76 7.26 21.64
CA ARG A 106 5.72 6.68 22.58
C ARG A 106 7.08 7.37 22.49
N ASP A 107 7.57 7.57 21.28
CA ASP A 107 8.92 8.08 21.04
C ASP A 107 9.06 9.58 21.38
N LEU A 108 8.07 10.40 20.98
CA LEU A 108 8.13 11.86 21.11
C LEU A 108 7.66 12.35 22.49
N ARG A 109 6.72 11.66 23.14
CA ARG A 109 6.26 12.02 24.50
C ARG A 109 7.37 11.83 25.54
N GLY A 110 8.31 10.92 25.30
CA GLY A 110 9.43 10.66 26.20
C GLY A 110 10.47 11.78 26.26
N GLN A 111 10.36 12.81 25.41
CA GLN A 111 11.32 13.91 25.36
C GLN A 111 10.89 15.05 26.31
N PRO A 112 11.80 15.60 27.14
CA PRO A 112 11.53 16.80 27.93
C PRO A 112 11.14 17.98 27.01
N GLY A 113 9.94 18.53 27.21
CA GLY A 113 9.40 19.58 26.32
C GLY A 113 8.87 19.06 24.98
N GLY A 114 8.71 17.74 24.83
CA GLY A 114 8.15 17.11 23.63
C GLY A 114 6.68 17.50 23.37
N PRO A 115 6.19 17.28 22.13
CA PRO A 115 4.83 17.65 21.75
C PRO A 115 3.79 16.85 22.56
N ASP A 116 2.68 17.53 22.93
CA ASP A 116 1.51 16.87 23.51
C ASP A 116 1.01 15.75 22.57
N PRO A 117 0.65 14.56 23.09
CA PRO A 117 -0.02 13.51 22.32
C PRO A 117 -1.10 13.99 21.33
N VAL A 118 -1.89 15.02 21.69
CA VAL A 118 -2.90 15.59 20.77
C VAL A 118 -2.26 16.23 19.54
N ALA A 119 -1.17 16.97 19.72
CA ALA A 119 -0.40 17.58 18.63
C ALA A 119 0.24 16.51 17.74
N ILE A 120 0.73 15.41 18.33
CA ILE A 120 1.26 14.26 17.58
C ILE A 120 0.16 13.63 16.71
N VAL A 121 -1.03 13.40 17.27
CA VAL A 121 -2.17 12.85 16.52
C VAL A 121 -2.53 13.73 15.33
N ARG A 122 -2.66 15.06 15.51
CA ARG A 122 -2.97 15.97 14.41
C ARG A 122 -1.88 16.02 13.34
N ARG A 123 -0.62 15.93 13.76
CA ARG A 123 0.53 15.90 12.85
C ARG A 123 0.52 14.63 12.00
N PHE A 124 0.33 13.46 12.62
CA PHE A 124 0.43 12.17 11.93
C PHE A 124 -0.84 11.83 11.13
N LEU A 125 -2.03 12.15 11.67
CA LEU A 125 -3.32 11.93 11.01
C LEU A 125 -3.80 13.17 10.24
N TRP A 126 -2.88 13.91 9.61
CA TRP A 126 -3.14 15.17 8.91
C TRP A 126 -4.23 15.11 7.83
N PHE A 127 -4.49 13.91 7.30
CA PHE A 127 -5.50 13.67 6.26
C PHE A 127 -6.92 13.53 6.82
N LEU A 128 -7.09 13.49 8.15
CA LEU A 128 -8.38 13.47 8.81
C LEU A 128 -8.72 14.88 9.35
N PRO A 129 -9.93 15.40 9.08
CA PRO A 129 -10.39 16.67 9.65
C PRO A 129 -10.81 16.47 11.11
N LEU A 130 -9.85 16.16 11.99
CA LEU A 130 -10.11 15.94 13.41
C LEU A 130 -10.29 17.26 14.13
N THR A 131 -11.37 17.36 14.89
CA THR A 131 -11.54 18.39 15.91
C THR A 131 -10.58 18.17 17.07
N ASP A 132 -10.46 19.19 17.92
CA ASP A 132 -9.65 19.13 19.13
C ASP A 132 -10.04 17.98 20.07
N GLU A 133 -11.33 17.74 20.21
CA GLU A 133 -11.89 16.70 21.06
C GLU A 133 -11.66 15.30 20.48
N GLU A 134 -11.87 15.13 19.16
CA GLU A 134 -11.58 13.86 18.49
C GLU A 134 -10.10 13.51 18.53
N ALA A 135 -9.21 14.48 18.33
CA ALA A 135 -7.77 14.27 18.44
C ALA A 135 -7.36 13.83 19.85
N ARG A 136 -7.99 14.39 20.90
CA ARG A 136 -7.81 13.95 22.30
C ARG A 136 -8.31 12.52 22.48
N ALA A 137 -9.52 12.20 22.02
CA ALA A 137 -10.09 10.85 22.14
C ALA A 137 -9.21 9.80 21.47
N VAL A 138 -8.67 10.11 20.28
CA VAL A 138 -7.71 9.25 19.58
C VAL A 138 -6.41 9.12 20.35
N ALA A 139 -5.84 10.22 20.86
CA ALA A 139 -4.62 10.18 21.66
C ALA A 139 -4.79 9.30 22.92
N LEU A 140 -5.94 9.38 23.59
CA LEU A 140 -6.27 8.56 24.76
C LEU A 140 -6.43 7.06 24.43
N ARG A 141 -6.80 6.73 23.19
CA ARG A 141 -6.93 5.34 22.69
C ARG A 141 -5.62 4.75 22.20
N LEU A 142 -4.69 5.60 21.75
CA LEU A 142 -3.41 5.18 21.18
C LEU A 142 -2.27 5.08 22.22
N ARG A 143 -2.43 5.68 23.41
CA ARG A 143 -1.46 5.61 24.52
C ARG A 143 -1.28 4.21 25.09
#